data_AF-A0A7C1NF24-F1
#
_entry.id   AF-A0A7C1NF24-F1
#
_cell.length_a   1.000
_cell.length_b   1.000
_cell.length_c   1.000
_cell.angle_alpha   90.00
_cell.angle_beta   90.00
_cell.angle_gamma   90.00
#
_symmetry.space_group_name_H-M   'P 1'
#
loop_
_entity.id
_entity.type
_entity.pdbx_description
1 polymer ?
#
loop_
_entity_poly.entity_id
_entity_poly.type
_entity_poly.pdbx_seq_one_letter_code
_entity_poly.pdbx_strand_id
1 'polypeptide(L)'
;MTTMSGTVDHIGMAVKDIEKSISFFKEVFGAELLRKNVVGEQNLISGVISLGSINVELMQSTKDNSVIDKFIKKKGGRSSPHIYSGRRLRSIFGKVGFKEHQNFE
;
A
#
# COMPACT_ATOMS: atom_id res chain seq x y z
N MET A 1 18.03 -22.20 -19.03
CA MET A 1 16.98 -22.30 -17.99
C MET A 1 17.04 -21.04 -17.15
N THR A 2 16.19 -20.05 -17.44
CA THR A 2 16.13 -18.81 -16.67
C THR A 2 15.29 -19.07 -15.43
N THR A 3 15.92 -19.19 -14.26
CA THR A 3 15.20 -19.24 -12.99
C THR A 3 14.49 -17.91 -12.79
N MET A 4 13.17 -17.87 -12.98
CA MET A 4 12.36 -16.70 -12.65
C MET A 4 12.27 -16.57 -11.12
N SER A 5 13.25 -15.89 -10.53
CA SER A 5 13.13 -15.38 -9.16
C SER A 5 12.09 -14.26 -9.15
N GLY A 6 10.89 -14.54 -8.66
CA GLY A 6 9.88 -13.51 -8.41
C GLY A 6 10.12 -12.93 -7.03
N THR A 7 10.92 -11.87 -6.91
CA THR A 7 11.04 -11.11 -5.66
C THR A 7 9.76 -10.32 -5.41
N VAL A 8 9.30 -10.30 -4.17
CA VAL A 8 8.18 -9.44 -3.74
C VAL A 8 8.76 -8.08 -3.41
N ASP A 9 8.39 -7.04 -4.16
CA ASP A 9 8.93 -5.69 -3.96
C ASP A 9 8.34 -5.01 -2.72
N HIS A 10 7.02 -5.14 -2.48
CA HIS A 10 6.36 -4.60 -1.28
C HIS A 10 4.97 -5.20 -1.02
N ILE A 11 4.45 -5.06 0.18
CA ILE A 11 3.07 -5.43 0.54
C ILE A 11 2.25 -4.14 0.66
N GLY A 12 1.20 -3.98 -0.13
CA GLY A 12 0.30 -2.82 -0.04
C GLY A 12 -0.84 -3.09 0.94
N MET A 13 -1.07 -2.22 1.91
CA MET A 13 -2.08 -2.40 2.95
C MET A 13 -3.00 -1.18 3.01
N ALA A 14 -4.27 -1.40 2.70
CA ALA A 14 -5.30 -0.37 2.87
C ALA A 14 -5.63 -0.21 4.37
N VAL A 15 -5.49 1.00 4.88
CA VAL A 15 -5.69 1.35 6.30
C VAL A 15 -6.65 2.52 6.43
N LYS A 16 -7.38 2.56 7.55
CA LYS A 16 -8.28 3.68 7.86
C LYS A 16 -7.52 4.92 8.31
N ASP A 17 -6.46 4.70 9.07
CA ASP A 17 -5.65 5.75 9.69
C ASP A 17 -4.17 5.34 9.57
N ILE A 18 -3.44 6.07 8.73
CA ILE A 18 -2.06 5.79 8.39
C ILE A 18 -1.14 6.11 9.55
N GLU A 19 -1.44 7.15 10.35
CA GLU A 19 -0.60 7.52 11.50
C GLU A 19 -0.67 6.45 12.58
N LYS A 20 -1.88 5.99 12.91
CA LYS A 20 -2.06 4.86 13.84
C LYS A 20 -1.40 3.59 13.34
N SER A 21 -1.47 3.34 12.03
CA SER A 21 -0.85 2.15 11.45
C SER A 21 0.68 2.23 11.50
N ILE A 22 1.27 3.37 11.17
CA ILE A 22 2.71 3.61 11.27
C ILE A 22 3.19 3.43 12.72
N SER A 23 2.51 4.07 13.68
CA SER A 23 2.83 3.93 15.11
C SER A 23 2.73 2.48 15.57
N PHE A 24 1.66 1.76 15.20
CA PHE A 24 1.54 0.34 15.50
C PHE A 24 2.71 -0.49 14.95
N PHE A 25 3.06 -0.32 13.66
CA PHE A 25 4.16 -1.07 13.07
C PHE A 25 5.52 -0.71 13.68
N LYS A 26 5.71 0.56 14.04
CA LYS A 26 6.92 1.03 14.73
C LYS A 26 7.03 0.42 16.13
N GLU A 27 5.96 0.45 16.92
CA GLU A 27 5.96 0.01 18.31
C GLU A 27 6.02 -1.51 18.46
N VAL A 28 5.30 -2.24 17.61
CA VAL A 28 5.18 -3.71 17.73
C VAL A 28 6.30 -4.42 16.98
N PHE A 29 6.71 -3.91 15.82
CA PHE A 29 7.65 -4.59 14.93
C PHE A 29 8.96 -3.83 14.74
N GLY A 30 9.14 -2.66 15.37
CA GLY A 30 10.34 -1.84 15.16
C GLY A 30 10.43 -1.26 13.75
N ALA A 31 9.30 -1.13 13.04
CA ALA A 31 9.30 -0.66 11.66
C ALA A 31 9.77 0.80 11.54
N GLU A 32 10.43 1.11 10.43
CA GLU A 32 10.87 2.47 10.11
C GLU A 32 10.04 3.07 8.98
N LEU A 33 9.58 4.31 9.15
CA LEU A 33 8.91 5.04 8.07
C LEU A 33 9.97 5.55 7.09
N LEU A 34 9.95 5.04 5.87
CA LEU A 34 10.88 5.44 4.79
C LEU A 34 10.40 6.69 4.06
N ARG A 35 9.11 6.72 3.70
CA ARG A 35 8.51 7.85 2.97
C ARG A 35 7.02 7.96 3.24
N LYS A 36 6.48 9.17 3.17
CA LYS A 36 5.04 9.45 3.24
C LYS A 36 4.68 10.57 2.27
N ASN A 37 3.70 10.31 1.40
CA ASN A 37 3.27 11.22 0.35
C ASN A 37 1.75 11.37 0.32
N VAL A 38 1.27 12.58 0.04
CA VAL A 38 -0.14 12.84 -0.27
C VAL A 38 -0.27 12.92 -1.78
N VAL A 39 -1.05 12.02 -2.37
CA VAL A 39 -1.34 11.96 -3.80
C VAL A 39 -2.74 12.51 -4.03
N GLY A 40 -2.82 13.85 -4.17
CA GLY A 40 -4.09 14.57 -4.25
C GLY A 40 -4.97 14.13 -5.43
N GLU A 41 -4.38 13.90 -6.60
CA GLU A 41 -5.09 13.45 -7.80
C GLU A 41 -5.84 12.12 -7.59
N GLN A 42 -5.34 11.27 -6.69
CA GLN A 42 -5.90 9.96 -6.39
C GLN A 42 -6.67 9.93 -5.07
N ASN A 43 -6.78 11.06 -4.37
CA ASN A 43 -7.38 11.16 -3.03
C ASN A 43 -6.81 10.11 -2.05
N LEU A 44 -5.48 10.01 -2.04
CA LEU A 44 -4.73 8.95 -1.37
C LEU A 44 -3.56 9.55 -0.56
N ILE A 45 -3.31 8.99 0.62
CA ILE A 45 -2.04 9.11 1.35
C ILE A 45 -1.36 7.75 1.27
N SER A 46 -0.11 7.74 0.82
CA SER A 46 0.75 6.56 0.83
C SER A 46 1.88 6.76 1.83
N GLY A 47 2.22 5.71 2.59
CA GLY A 47 3.33 5.68 3.53
C GLY A 47 4.04 4.35 3.43
N VAL A 48 5.33 4.35 3.11
CA VAL A 48 6.12 3.12 3.01
C VAL A 48 6.92 2.95 4.29
N ILE A 49 6.74 1.80 4.92
CA ILE A 49 7.49 1.37 6.10
C ILE A 49 8.42 0.20 5.75
N SER A 50 9.58 0.12 6.39
CA SER A 50 10.51 -1.00 6.30
C SER A 50 10.33 -1.95 7.47
N LEU A 51 10.24 -3.25 7.17
CA LEU A 51 10.32 -4.35 8.12
C LEU A 51 11.58 -5.19 7.87
N GLY A 52 12.72 -4.50 7.67
CA GLY A 52 14.00 -5.13 7.39
C GLY A 52 14.13 -5.56 5.94
N SER A 53 13.73 -6.81 5.64
CA SER A 53 13.89 -7.39 4.29
C SER A 53 12.71 -7.13 3.35
N ILE A 54 11.64 -6.51 3.85
CA ILE A 54 10.43 -6.22 3.07
C ILE A 54 9.88 -4.83 3.39
N ASN A 55 9.37 -4.19 2.35
CA ASN A 55 8.66 -2.92 2.47
C ASN A 55 7.16 -3.13 2.51
N VAL A 56 6.46 -2.35 3.31
CA VAL A 56 4.99 -2.32 3.36
C VAL A 56 4.52 -0.92 2.98
N GLU A 57 3.67 -0.82 1.98
CA GLU A 57 3.03 0.44 1.57
C GLU A 57 1.64 0.55 2.20
N LEU A 58 1.52 1.41 3.20
CA LEU A 58 0.26 1.75 3.84
C LEU A 58 -0.48 2.80 3.01
N MET A 59 -1.75 2.54 2.72
CA MET A 59 -2.61 3.39 1.87
C MET A 59 -3.86 3.81 2.63
N GLN A 60 -4.03 5.11 2.85
CA GLN A 60 -5.23 5.71 3.43
C GLN A 60 -5.91 6.62 2.42
N SER A 61 -7.23 6.56 2.31
CA SER A 61 -7.94 7.55 1.50
C SER A 61 -8.09 8.89 2.21
N THR A 62 -7.96 9.99 1.46
CA THR A 62 -8.28 11.34 1.91
C THR A 62 -9.74 11.75 1.69
N LYS A 63 -10.52 10.95 0.97
CA LYS A 63 -11.89 11.28 0.58
C LYS A 63 -12.82 10.09 0.64
N ASP A 64 -14.04 10.32 1.14
CA ASP A 64 -15.11 9.34 1.10
C ASP A 64 -15.41 8.88 -0.34
N ASN A 65 -15.77 7.60 -0.49
CA ASN A 65 -16.12 6.96 -1.75
C ASN A 65 -14.99 6.85 -2.79
N SER A 66 -13.74 7.05 -2.38
CA SER A 66 -12.57 6.71 -3.19
C SER A 66 -12.46 5.20 -3.41
N VAL A 67 -11.52 4.80 -4.29
CA VAL A 67 -11.20 3.40 -4.54
C VAL A 67 -10.83 2.65 -3.26
N ILE A 68 -9.93 3.22 -2.45
CA ILE A 68 -9.46 2.60 -1.20
C ILE A 68 -10.57 2.60 -0.13
N ASP A 69 -11.36 3.67 -0.02
CA ASP A 69 -12.46 3.73 0.93
C ASP A 69 -13.54 2.69 0.61
N LYS A 70 -13.96 2.58 -0.66
CA LYS A 70 -14.89 1.53 -1.13
C LYS A 70 -14.32 0.14 -0.88
N PHE A 71 -13.01 -0.03 -1.08
CA PHE A 71 -12.33 -1.29 -0.84
C PHE A 71 -12.38 -1.70 0.65
N ILE A 72 -12.03 -0.80 1.56
CA ILE A 72 -12.08 -1.02 3.02
C ILE A 72 -13.52 -1.31 3.46
N LYS A 73 -14.50 -0.54 2.98
CA LYS A 73 -15.94 -0.75 3.28
C LYS A 73 -16.41 -2.13 2.83
N LYS A 74 -16.06 -2.57 1.61
CA LYS A 74 -16.39 -3.91 1.08
C LYS A 74 -15.81 -5.05 1.92
N LYS A 75 -14.67 -4.81 2.59
CA LYS A 75 -14.01 -5.79 3.48
C LYS A 75 -14.47 -5.69 4.94
N GLY A 76 -15.62 -5.07 5.20
CA GLY A 76 -16.18 -4.94 6.54
C GLY A 76 -15.43 -3.94 7.42
N GLY A 77 -14.74 -2.96 6.82
CA GLY A 77 -14.05 -1.89 7.56
C GLY A 77 -12.75 -2.32 8.24
N ARG A 78 -12.21 -3.50 7.91
CA ARG A 78 -10.94 -4.00 8.44
C ARG A 78 -9.77 -3.59 7.53
N SER A 79 -8.67 -3.15 8.13
CA SER A 79 -7.40 -3.00 7.40
C SER A 79 -7.02 -4.34 6.81
N SER A 80 -6.75 -4.37 5.50
CA SER A 80 -6.53 -5.62 4.77
C SER A 80 -5.18 -5.58 4.06
N PRO A 81 -4.21 -6.44 4.45
CA PRO A 81 -2.95 -6.55 3.74
C PRO A 81 -3.17 -7.18 2.36
N HIS A 82 -2.55 -6.60 1.34
CA HIS A 82 -2.50 -7.13 -0.02
C HIS A 82 -1.05 -7.27 -0.43
N ILE A 83 -0.66 -8.49 -0.81
CA ILE A 83 0.71 -8.74 -1.28
C ILE A 83 0.77 -8.40 -2.76
N TYR A 84 1.63 -7.46 -3.14
CA TYR A 84 1.89 -7.12 -4.53
C TYR A 84 3.35 -7.48 -4.87
N SER A 85 3.58 -8.39 -5.82
CA SER A 85 4.90 -8.42 -6.48
C SER A 85 4.87 -7.40 -7.62
N GLY A 86 5.99 -6.73 -7.92
CA GLY A 86 6.08 -5.61 -8.87
C GLY A 86 5.66 -5.90 -10.31
N ARG A 87 5.19 -7.12 -10.61
CA ARG A 87 4.53 -7.47 -11.87
C ARG A 87 3.00 -7.50 -11.80
N ARG A 88 2.38 -7.46 -10.61
CA ARG A 88 0.92 -7.63 -10.41
C ARG A 88 0.16 -6.33 -10.12
N LEU A 89 0.85 -5.21 -10.00
CA LEU A 89 0.24 -3.88 -9.82
C LEU A 89 -0.75 -3.56 -10.95
N ARG A 90 -0.37 -3.80 -12.21
CA ARG A 90 -1.25 -3.58 -13.39
C ARG A 90 -2.63 -4.27 -13.32
N SER A 91 -2.74 -5.42 -12.65
CA SER A 91 -3.97 -6.23 -12.71
C SER A 91 -5.04 -5.80 -11.69
N ILE A 92 -4.61 -5.40 -10.49
CA ILE A 92 -5.54 -4.96 -9.44
C ILE A 92 -5.86 -3.50 -9.67
N PHE A 93 -4.85 -2.64 -9.82
CA PHE A 93 -5.02 -1.20 -10.06
C PHE A 93 -5.65 -0.89 -11.42
N GLY A 94 -5.35 -1.67 -12.47
CA GLY A 94 -6.04 -1.56 -13.77
C GLY A 94 -7.53 -1.91 -13.72
N LYS A 95 -7.97 -2.78 -12.80
CA LYS A 95 -9.40 -3.06 -12.57
C LYS A 95 -10.10 -2.00 -11.72
N VAL A 96 -9.36 -1.17 -10.98
CA VAL A 96 -9.89 -0.09 -10.14
C VAL A 96 -9.54 1.32 -10.64
N GLY A 97 -9.07 1.45 -11.88
CA GLY A 97 -8.83 2.73 -12.55
C GLY A 97 -7.59 3.50 -12.06
N PHE A 98 -6.67 2.84 -11.37
CA PHE A 98 -5.48 3.44 -10.81
C PHE A 98 -4.33 3.30 -11.81
N LYS A 99 -3.83 4.43 -12.31
CA LYS A 99 -2.71 4.47 -13.26
C LYS A 99 -1.40 4.51 -12.46
N GLU A 100 -0.54 3.53 -12.68
CA GLU A 100 0.87 3.58 -12.25
C GLU A 100 1.53 4.78 -12.94
N HIS A 101 1.81 5.84 -12.17
CA HIS A 101 2.59 6.99 -12.61
C HIS A 101 3.81 7.21 -11.73
N GLN A 102 4.37 6.16 -11.13
CA GLN A 102 5.64 6.25 -10.42
C GLN A 102 6.50 5.05 -10.80
N ASN A 103 7.56 5.34 -11.57
CA ASN A 103 8.70 4.47 -11.64
C ASN A 103 9.32 4.46 -10.24
N PHE A 104 9.32 3.29 -9.61
CA PHE A 104 10.11 3.05 -8.42
C PHE A 104 11.52 2.72 -8.91
N GLU A 105 12.41 3.71 -8.93
CA GLU A 105 13.85 3.47 -8.86
C GLU A 105 14.23 3.03 -7.43
#